data_AF-A0A2G9MLE9-F1
#
_entry.id   AF-A0A2G9MLE9-F1
#
_cell.length_a   1.000
_cell.length_b   1.000
_cell.length_c   1.000
_cell.angle_alpha   90.00
_cell.angle_beta   90.00
_cell.angle_gamma   90.00
#
_symmetry.space_group_name_H-M   'P 1'
#
loop_
_entity.id
_entity.type
_entity.pdbx_description
1 polymer ?
#
loop_
_entity_poly.entity_id
_entity_poly.type
_entity_poly.pdbx_seq_one_letter_code
_entity_poly.pdbx_strand_id
1 'polypeptide(L)'
;MKLLIRLKHLDQMSKTAFVLFMCLVSYIILMFILKPVFIPQDVLQAHTTVMGDHIMTFTNPNESRLNISAIALSIGVGFALSLLLHKKDDKSESAENAEKKETRIEKKREIDILKKALNADQKKIIEEIEKEREITQDSLRFRLEWSKAKISTILTRLDKMGLIQRRRE
;
A
#
# COMPACT_ATOMS: atom_id res chain seq x y z
N MET A 1 -2.28 4.04 -20.87
CA MET A 1 -2.91 3.56 -19.61
C MET A 1 -2.20 2.36 -18.97
N LYS A 2 -1.77 1.31 -19.71
CA LYS A 2 -1.04 0.15 -19.14
C LYS A 2 0.26 0.48 -18.38
N LEU A 3 0.98 1.53 -18.79
CA LEU A 3 2.20 1.99 -18.10
C LEU A 3 1.92 2.52 -16.68
N LEU A 4 0.84 3.30 -16.51
CA LEU A 4 0.44 3.87 -15.22
C LEU A 4 0.11 2.78 -14.18
N ILE A 5 -0.40 1.64 -14.63
CA ILE A 5 -0.75 0.51 -13.76
C ILE A 5 0.52 -0.16 -13.20
N ARG A 6 1.59 -0.30 -14.00
CA ARG A 6 2.87 -0.83 -13.53
C ARG A 6 3.62 0.12 -12.60
N LEU A 7 3.46 1.43 -12.78
CA LEU A 7 4.05 2.44 -11.89
C LEU A 7 3.43 2.44 -10.49
N LYS A 8 2.24 1.85 -10.32
CA LYS A 8 1.52 1.85 -9.04
C LYS A 8 2.13 0.90 -8.00
N HIS A 9 2.84 -0.14 -8.46
CA HIS A 9 3.49 -1.14 -7.59
C HIS A 9 4.94 -0.76 -7.21
N LEU A 10 5.45 0.36 -7.72
CA LEU A 10 6.78 0.84 -7.35
C LEU A 10 6.82 1.32 -5.90
N ASP A 11 7.98 1.14 -5.27
CA ASP A 11 8.26 1.65 -3.94
C ASP A 11 8.10 3.18 -3.88
N GLN A 12 7.79 3.74 -2.71
CA GLN A 12 7.56 5.18 -2.52
C GLN A 12 8.76 6.01 -2.97
N MET A 13 9.98 5.50 -2.77
CA MET A 13 11.21 6.14 -3.25
C MET A 13 11.23 6.24 -4.79
N SER A 14 10.88 5.17 -5.48
CA SER A 14 10.83 5.15 -6.96
C SER A 14 9.71 6.02 -7.53
N LYS A 15 8.56 6.09 -6.86
CA LYS A 15 7.46 7.00 -7.26
C LYS A 15 7.87 8.46 -7.15
N THR A 16 8.52 8.84 -6.06
CA THR A 16 9.02 10.19 -5.84
C THR A 16 10.07 10.57 -6.88
N ALA A 17 11.03 9.67 -7.15
CA ALA A 17 12.04 9.87 -8.18
C ALA A 17 11.43 10.05 -9.58
N PHE A 18 10.40 9.27 -9.92
CA PHE A 18 9.69 9.38 -11.20
C PHE A 18 8.95 10.71 -11.34
N VAL A 19 8.29 11.20 -10.28
CA VAL A 19 7.62 12.51 -10.30
C VAL A 19 8.64 13.63 -10.51
N LEU A 20 9.77 13.60 -9.80
CA LEU A 20 10.83 14.60 -9.97
C LEU A 20 11.40 14.59 -11.39
N PHE A 21 11.63 13.41 -11.96
CA PHE A 21 12.08 13.27 -13.34
C PHE A 21 11.07 13.87 -14.33
N MET A 22 9.77 13.59 -14.14
CA MET A 22 8.71 14.14 -15.00
C MET A 22 8.59 15.66 -14.87
N CYS A 23 8.78 16.24 -13.68
CA CYS A 23 8.86 17.69 -13.51
C CYS A 23 9.99 18.30 -14.33
N LEU A 24 11.17 17.69 -14.31
CA LEU A 24 12.34 18.17 -15.04
C LEU A 24 12.13 18.10 -16.56
N VAL A 25 11.60 16.98 -17.06
CA VAL A 25 11.26 16.83 -18.47
C VAL A 25 10.18 17.85 -18.89
N SER A 26 9.14 18.01 -18.07
CA SER A 26 8.08 19.00 -18.32
C SER A 26 8.61 20.42 -18.36
N TYR A 27 9.56 20.78 -17.49
CA TYR A 27 10.19 22.09 -17.50
C TYR A 27 10.91 22.35 -18.83
N ILE A 28 11.73 21.40 -19.29
CA ILE A 28 12.45 21.53 -20.56
C ILE A 28 11.47 21.71 -21.72
N ILE A 29 10.40 20.92 -21.79
CA ILE A 29 9.39 21.02 -22.85
C ILE A 29 8.69 22.38 -22.82
N LEU A 30 8.29 22.85 -21.63
CA LEU A 30 7.63 24.14 -21.46
C LEU A 30 8.53 25.31 -21.89
N MET A 31 9.83 25.24 -21.61
CA MET A 31 10.80 26.24 -22.09
C MET A 31 10.74 26.39 -23.61
N PHE A 32 10.71 25.29 -24.37
CA PHE A 32 10.64 25.34 -25.83
C PHE A 32 9.32 25.90 -26.36
N ILE A 33 8.20 25.56 -25.70
CA ILE A 33 6.86 25.98 -26.13
C ILE A 33 6.59 27.46 -25.79
N LEU A 34 7.03 27.91 -24.61
CA LEU A 34 6.79 29.28 -24.12
C LEU A 34 7.77 30.28 -24.74
N LYS A 35 8.94 29.85 -25.21
CA LYS A 35 9.95 30.72 -25.83
C LYS A 35 9.38 31.65 -26.92
N PRO A 36 8.64 31.17 -27.94
CA PRO A 36 8.08 32.05 -28.97
C PRO A 36 6.97 33.00 -28.45
N VAL A 37 6.38 32.71 -27.29
CA VAL A 37 5.32 33.53 -26.69
C VAL A 37 5.90 34.70 -25.90
N PHE A 38 7.02 34.48 -25.20
CA PHE A 38 7.63 35.49 -24.32
C PHE A 38 8.80 36.23 -24.95
N ILE A 39 9.42 35.66 -25.99
CA ILE A 39 10.50 36.29 -26.74
C ILE A 39 9.99 36.58 -28.16
N PRO A 40 9.57 37.84 -28.45
CA PRO A 40 9.21 38.23 -29.81
C PRO A 40 10.41 38.01 -30.75
N GLN A 41 10.14 37.47 -31.94
CA GLN A 41 11.16 37.02 -32.90
C GLN A 41 12.14 38.13 -33.31
N ASP A 42 11.72 39.37 -33.17
CA ASP A 42 12.44 40.61 -33.49
C ASP A 42 13.70 40.81 -32.64
N VAL A 43 13.74 40.26 -31.42
CA VAL A 43 14.87 40.37 -30.48
C VAL A 43 15.85 39.20 -30.63
N LEU A 44 15.42 38.09 -31.23
CA LEU A 44 16.19 36.85 -31.33
C LEU A 44 17.35 36.93 -32.34
N GLN A 45 17.30 37.89 -33.28
CA GLN A 45 18.35 38.08 -34.29
C GLN A 45 19.52 38.97 -33.82
N ALA A 46 19.40 39.65 -32.67
CA ALA A 46 20.42 40.59 -32.20
C ALA A 46 21.52 39.97 -31.30
N HIS A 47 21.36 38.72 -30.85
CA HIS A 47 22.20 38.13 -29.78
C HIS A 47 22.99 36.87 -30.15
N THR A 48 23.17 36.55 -31.44
CA THR A 48 23.98 35.37 -31.86
C THR A 48 25.50 35.59 -31.87
N THR A 49 26.05 36.50 -31.05
CA THR A 49 27.50 36.63 -30.84
C THR A 49 27.94 35.84 -29.61
N VAL A 50 28.29 34.60 -29.92
CA VAL A 50 28.95 33.53 -29.16
C VAL A 50 29.99 34.03 -28.14
N MET A 51 29.62 34.10 -26.85
CA MET A 51 30.43 33.72 -25.64
C MET A 51 30.03 34.47 -24.34
N GLY A 52 29.22 35.53 -24.40
CA GLY A 52 28.82 36.30 -23.20
C GLY A 52 27.45 35.94 -22.58
N ASP A 53 26.70 35.05 -23.22
CA ASP A 53 25.23 34.98 -23.06
C ASP A 53 24.75 34.18 -21.84
N HIS A 54 25.62 33.35 -21.24
CA HIS A 54 25.25 32.53 -20.09
C HIS A 54 25.25 33.27 -18.74
N ILE A 55 25.89 34.44 -18.66
CA ILE A 55 25.86 35.28 -17.44
C ILE A 55 24.75 36.35 -17.54
N MET A 56 24.38 36.76 -18.75
CA MET A 56 23.34 37.77 -19.01
C MET A 56 21.92 37.17 -19.14
N THR A 57 21.77 35.85 -19.22
CA THR A 57 20.46 35.20 -19.31
C THR A 57 19.64 35.31 -18.00
N PHE A 58 20.29 35.59 -16.87
CA PHE A 58 19.60 35.83 -15.60
C PHE A 58 19.20 37.30 -15.38
N THR A 59 19.73 38.24 -16.17
CA THR A 59 19.45 39.69 -16.02
C THR A 59 18.40 40.21 -17.01
N ASN A 60 18.00 39.43 -18.02
CA ASN A 60 16.92 39.81 -18.93
C ASN A 60 15.54 39.61 -18.24
N PRO A 61 14.72 40.67 -18.10
CA PRO A 61 13.40 40.56 -17.47
C PRO A 61 12.46 39.57 -18.16
N ASN A 62 12.58 39.39 -19.47
CA ASN A 62 11.72 38.50 -20.25
C ASN A 62 12.11 37.03 -20.05
N GLU A 63 13.40 36.71 -20.04
CA GLU A 63 13.91 35.37 -19.72
C GLU A 63 13.58 34.97 -18.28
N SER A 64 13.70 35.90 -17.33
CA SER A 64 13.29 35.68 -15.94
C SER A 64 11.80 35.34 -15.81
N ARG A 65 10.92 36.05 -16.53
CA ARG A 65 9.46 35.77 -16.54
C ARG A 65 9.15 34.40 -17.14
N LEU A 66 9.81 34.06 -18.25
CA LEU A 66 9.67 32.76 -18.89
C LEU A 66 10.10 31.64 -17.94
N ASN A 67 11.27 31.75 -17.31
CA ASN A 67 11.76 30.76 -16.33
C ASN A 67 10.81 30.58 -15.15
N ILE A 68 10.35 31.68 -14.53
CA ILE A 68 9.41 31.62 -13.40
C ILE A 68 8.09 30.94 -13.83
N SER A 69 7.57 31.27 -15.01
CA SER A 69 6.34 30.65 -15.52
C SER A 69 6.50 29.16 -15.82
N ALA A 70 7.64 28.75 -16.39
CA ALA A 70 7.94 27.37 -16.70
C ALA A 70 8.13 26.52 -15.42
N ILE A 71 8.77 27.09 -14.38
CA ILE A 71 8.91 26.44 -13.07
C ILE A 71 7.56 26.30 -12.38
N ALA A 72 6.73 27.35 -12.37
CA ALA A 72 5.41 27.30 -11.75
C ALA A 72 4.51 26.23 -12.40
N LEU A 73 4.51 26.15 -13.72
CA LEU A 73 3.75 25.15 -14.47
C LEU A 73 4.31 23.73 -14.28
N SER A 74 5.63 23.54 -14.24
CA SER A 74 6.23 22.21 -14.05
C SER A 74 5.94 21.67 -12.64
N ILE A 75 5.95 22.51 -11.61
CA ILE A 75 5.53 22.14 -10.25
C ILE A 75 4.04 21.76 -10.25
N GLY A 76 3.19 22.50 -10.96
CA GLY A 76 1.77 22.16 -11.11
C GLY A 76 1.54 20.79 -11.75
N VAL A 77 2.28 20.47 -12.81
CA VAL A 77 2.26 19.15 -13.46
C VAL A 77 2.75 18.06 -12.50
N GLY A 78 3.82 18.32 -11.76
CA GLY A 78 4.34 17.43 -10.73
C GLY A 78 3.35 17.13 -9.62
N PHE A 79 2.66 18.17 -9.13
CA PHE A 79 1.63 18.04 -8.11
C PHE A 79 0.42 17.26 -8.63
N ALA A 80 -0.04 17.53 -9.85
CA ALA A 80 -1.12 16.79 -10.48
C ALA A 80 -0.78 15.31 -10.69
N LEU A 81 0.43 15.00 -11.17
CA LEU A 81 0.93 13.63 -11.29
C LEU A 81 1.07 12.94 -9.93
N SER A 82 1.58 13.66 -8.93
CA SER A 82 1.69 13.15 -7.56
C SER A 82 0.32 12.80 -7.00
N LEU A 83 -0.68 13.66 -7.19
CA LEU A 83 -2.06 13.36 -6.80
C LEU A 83 -2.66 12.20 -7.58
N LEU A 84 -2.37 12.05 -8.88
CA LEU A 84 -2.85 10.92 -9.68
C LEU A 84 -2.21 9.59 -9.27
N LEU A 85 -0.93 9.59 -8.88
CA LEU A 85 -0.21 8.41 -8.41
C LEU A 85 -0.53 8.06 -6.94
N HIS A 86 -0.81 9.08 -6.12
CA HIS A 86 -1.23 8.93 -4.73
C HIS A 86 -2.76 8.87 -4.55
N LYS A 87 -3.55 8.95 -5.63
CA LYS A 87 -4.99 8.74 -5.56
C LYS A 87 -5.23 7.31 -5.11
N LYS A 88 -5.47 7.22 -3.81
CA LYS A 88 -5.60 6.05 -2.97
C LYS A 88 -6.27 4.89 -3.68
N ASP A 89 -5.61 3.75 -3.59
CA ASP A 89 -6.18 2.42 -3.76
C ASP A 89 -7.24 2.10 -2.68
N ASP A 90 -8.18 3.03 -2.38
CA ASP A 90 -9.30 2.73 -1.48
C ASP A 90 -10.18 1.60 -2.04
N LYS A 91 -10.06 1.29 -3.35
CA LYS A 91 -10.68 0.13 -3.98
C LYS A 91 -9.84 -1.14 -3.96
N SER A 92 -8.51 -1.09 -3.77
CA SER A 92 -7.67 -2.31 -3.71
C SER A 92 -7.53 -2.83 -2.28
N GLU A 93 -7.47 -1.95 -1.28
CA GLU A 93 -7.52 -2.36 0.13
C GLU A 93 -8.90 -2.91 0.53
N SER A 94 -9.97 -2.46 -0.13
CA SER A 94 -11.32 -2.97 0.13
C SER A 94 -11.55 -4.36 -0.46
N ALA A 95 -10.92 -4.74 -1.56
CA ALA A 95 -11.09 -6.07 -2.16
C ALA A 95 -10.32 -7.16 -1.38
N GLU A 96 -9.06 -6.90 -1.02
CA GLU A 96 -8.26 -7.87 -0.24
C GLU A 96 -8.75 -8.00 1.21
N ASN A 97 -9.25 -6.91 1.81
CA ASN A 97 -9.88 -6.98 3.12
C ASN A 97 -11.31 -7.53 3.06
N ALA A 98 -12.08 -7.34 1.97
CA ALA A 98 -13.38 -7.99 1.81
C ALA A 98 -13.22 -9.49 1.63
N GLU A 99 -12.26 -9.96 0.84
CA GLU A 99 -11.93 -11.39 0.72
C GLU A 99 -11.51 -11.95 2.08
N LYS A 100 -10.53 -11.34 2.78
CA LYS A 100 -10.13 -11.78 4.13
C LYS A 100 -11.27 -11.72 5.15
N LYS A 101 -12.22 -10.80 5.02
CA LYS A 101 -13.37 -10.65 5.91
C LYS A 101 -14.46 -11.68 5.57
N GLU A 102 -14.72 -11.97 4.30
CA GLU A 102 -15.59 -13.05 3.85
C GLU A 102 -15.02 -14.40 4.26
N THR A 103 -13.73 -14.68 4.04
CA THR A 103 -13.09 -15.93 4.51
C THR A 103 -13.14 -16.05 6.04
N ARG A 104 -13.02 -14.95 6.78
CA ARG A 104 -13.17 -14.96 8.25
C ARG A 104 -14.61 -15.19 8.69
N ILE A 105 -15.59 -14.60 8.00
CA ILE A 105 -17.02 -14.79 8.30
C ILE A 105 -17.44 -16.22 7.96
N GLU A 106 -16.95 -16.77 6.86
CA GLU A 106 -17.19 -18.14 6.42
C GLU A 106 -16.54 -19.14 7.37
N LYS A 107 -15.26 -18.97 7.73
CA LYS A 107 -14.59 -19.77 8.78
C LYS A 107 -15.30 -19.67 10.13
N LYS A 108 -15.79 -18.50 10.52
CA LYS A 108 -16.53 -18.34 11.79
C LYS A 108 -17.85 -19.10 11.75
N ARG A 109 -18.58 -19.06 10.63
CA ARG A 109 -19.80 -19.85 10.44
C ARG A 109 -19.51 -21.35 10.44
N GLU A 110 -18.44 -21.80 9.80
CA GLU A 110 -18.01 -23.20 9.84
C GLU A 110 -17.67 -23.65 11.26
N ILE A 111 -16.90 -22.86 12.00
CA ILE A 111 -16.55 -23.16 13.40
C ILE A 111 -17.81 -23.22 14.28
N ASP A 112 -18.76 -22.30 14.10
CA ASP A 112 -20.02 -22.30 14.85
C ASP A 112 -20.90 -23.51 14.53
N ILE A 113 -20.86 -24.01 13.28
CA ILE A 113 -21.52 -25.27 12.89
C ILE A 113 -20.80 -26.47 13.51
N LEU A 114 -19.46 -26.52 13.48
CA LEU A 114 -18.69 -27.58 14.13
C LEU A 114 -18.90 -27.61 15.65
N LYS A 115 -19.04 -26.45 16.30
CA LYS A 115 -19.36 -26.34 17.74
C LYS A 115 -20.69 -26.99 18.09
N LYS A 116 -21.66 -27.00 17.17
CA LYS A 116 -22.95 -27.70 17.36
C LYS A 116 -22.81 -29.22 17.33
N ALA A 117 -21.82 -29.75 16.59
CA ALA A 117 -21.54 -31.19 16.50
C ALA A 117 -20.70 -31.74 17.68
N LEU A 118 -20.27 -30.89 18.61
CA LEU A 118 -19.47 -31.31 19.76
C LEU A 118 -20.32 -32.00 20.84
N ASN A 119 -19.80 -33.09 21.39
CA ASN A 119 -20.35 -33.75 22.56
C ASN A 119 -20.07 -32.93 23.85
N ALA A 120 -20.81 -33.21 24.92
CA ALA A 120 -20.72 -32.47 26.19
C ALA A 120 -19.28 -32.36 26.74
N ASP A 121 -18.51 -33.45 26.67
CA ASP A 121 -17.12 -33.47 27.13
C ASP A 121 -16.19 -32.62 26.23
N GLN A 122 -16.46 -32.55 24.92
CA GLN A 122 -15.67 -31.72 24.01
C GLN A 122 -15.93 -30.23 24.24
N LYS A 123 -17.19 -29.85 24.49
CA LYS A 123 -17.57 -28.47 24.78
C LYS A 123 -16.84 -27.93 26.01
N LYS A 124 -16.79 -28.72 27.09
CA LYS A 124 -16.06 -28.34 28.32
C LYS A 124 -14.57 -28.05 28.06
N ILE A 125 -13.91 -28.84 27.21
CA ILE A 125 -12.50 -28.57 26.86
C ILE A 125 -12.38 -27.26 26.07
N ILE A 126 -13.25 -27.04 25.08
CA ILE A 126 -13.22 -25.80 24.28
C ILE A 126 -13.47 -24.57 25.16
N GLU A 127 -14.41 -24.65 26.10
CA GLU A 127 -14.68 -23.56 27.06
C GLU A 127 -13.46 -23.24 27.92
N GLU A 128 -12.74 -24.24 28.42
CA GLU A 128 -11.50 -24.02 29.18
C GLU A 128 -10.37 -23.44 28.32
N ILE A 129 -10.24 -23.87 27.06
CA ILE A 129 -9.27 -23.32 26.11
C ILE A 129 -9.61 -21.86 25.75
N GLU A 130 -10.88 -21.54 25.55
CA GLU A 130 -11.34 -20.18 25.21
C GLU A 130 -11.08 -19.18 26.34
N LYS A 131 -11.10 -19.63 27.60
CA LYS A 131 -10.79 -18.78 28.77
C LYS A 131 -9.33 -18.32 28.78
N GLU A 132 -8.39 -19.20 28.45
CA GLU A 132 -6.95 -18.92 28.64
C GLU A 132 -6.17 -18.72 27.33
N ARG A 133 -6.83 -18.89 26.17
CA ARG A 133 -6.26 -18.88 24.80
C ARG A 133 -5.19 -19.96 24.54
N GLU A 134 -4.34 -20.26 25.51
CA GLU A 134 -3.33 -21.31 25.49
C GLU A 134 -3.36 -22.04 26.83
N ILE A 135 -3.48 -23.35 26.80
CA ILE A 135 -3.54 -24.18 28.01
C ILE A 135 -2.84 -25.51 27.76
N THR A 136 -2.11 -25.98 28.77
CA THR A 136 -1.39 -27.26 28.69
C THR A 136 -2.34 -28.43 28.93
N GLN A 137 -1.95 -29.62 28.44
CA GLN A 137 -2.72 -30.85 28.64
C GLN A 137 -2.86 -31.21 30.13
N ASP A 138 -1.82 -30.95 30.93
CA ASP A 138 -1.84 -31.21 32.37
C ASP A 138 -2.76 -30.23 33.10
N SER A 139 -2.77 -28.95 32.73
CA SER A 139 -3.72 -27.97 33.29
C SER A 139 -5.18 -28.36 33.03
N LEU A 140 -5.50 -28.81 31.80
CA LEU A 140 -6.84 -29.33 31.48
C LEU A 140 -7.19 -30.57 32.31
N ARG A 141 -6.20 -31.45 32.58
CA ARG A 141 -6.39 -32.64 33.42
C ARG A 141 -6.81 -32.27 34.84
N PHE A 142 -6.13 -31.28 35.43
CA PHE A 142 -6.42 -30.84 36.80
C PHE A 142 -7.76 -30.12 36.92
N ARG A 143 -8.11 -29.26 35.95
CA ARG A 143 -9.37 -28.48 35.99
C ARG A 143 -10.61 -29.31 35.78
N LEU A 144 -10.52 -30.31 34.91
CA LEU A 144 -11.67 -31.16 34.55
C LEU A 144 -11.70 -32.45 35.36
N GLU A 145 -10.68 -32.72 36.18
CA GLU A 145 -10.50 -33.96 36.96
C GLU A 145 -10.61 -35.23 36.10
N TRP A 146 -10.13 -35.17 34.86
CA TRP A 146 -10.20 -36.29 33.91
C TRP A 146 -8.89 -37.06 33.84
N SER A 147 -8.96 -38.32 33.39
CA SER A 147 -7.75 -39.10 33.15
C SER A 147 -6.95 -38.55 31.97
N LYS A 148 -5.63 -38.73 32.00
CA LYS A 148 -4.72 -38.33 30.91
C LYS A 148 -5.14 -38.92 29.56
N ALA A 149 -5.58 -40.19 29.56
CA ALA A 149 -6.05 -40.89 28.37
C ALA A 149 -7.32 -40.25 27.79
N LYS A 150 -8.29 -39.89 28.65
CA LYS A 150 -9.53 -39.24 28.24
C LYS A 150 -9.25 -37.87 27.60
N ILE A 151 -8.47 -37.02 28.27
CA ILE A 151 -8.05 -35.71 27.74
C ILE A 151 -7.33 -35.87 26.39
N SER A 152 -6.35 -36.78 26.31
CA SER A 152 -5.59 -37.03 25.08
C SER A 152 -6.49 -37.43 23.91
N THR A 153 -7.46 -38.31 24.17
CA THR A 153 -8.41 -38.78 23.15
C THR A 153 -9.29 -37.65 22.64
N ILE A 154 -9.85 -36.84 23.55
CA ILE A 154 -10.74 -35.74 23.18
C ILE A 154 -9.98 -34.65 22.42
N LEU A 155 -8.80 -34.24 22.92
CA LEU A 155 -7.95 -33.30 22.23
C LEU A 155 -7.59 -33.82 20.82
N THR A 156 -7.44 -35.13 20.63
CA THR A 156 -7.03 -35.67 19.31
C THR A 156 -8.16 -35.57 18.32
N ARG A 157 -9.40 -35.76 18.80
CA ARG A 157 -10.60 -35.54 17.98
C ARG A 157 -10.79 -34.06 17.65
N LEU A 158 -10.60 -33.16 18.61
CA LEU A 158 -10.70 -31.72 18.39
C LEU A 158 -9.63 -31.21 17.39
N ASP A 159 -8.41 -31.74 17.47
CA ASP A 159 -7.30 -31.44 16.55
C ASP A 159 -7.62 -31.94 15.12
N LYS A 160 -8.14 -33.17 14.99
CA LYS A 160 -8.63 -33.71 13.69
C LYS A 160 -9.78 -32.91 13.09
N MET A 161 -10.60 -32.29 13.92
CA MET A 161 -11.69 -31.40 13.50
C MET A 161 -11.21 -29.98 13.16
N GLY A 162 -9.91 -29.68 13.33
CA GLY A 162 -9.34 -28.35 13.09
C GLY A 162 -9.81 -27.30 14.09
N LEU A 163 -10.38 -27.70 15.23
CA LEU A 163 -10.91 -26.80 16.25
C LEU A 163 -9.85 -26.33 17.24
N ILE A 164 -8.78 -27.11 17.40
CA ILE A 164 -7.63 -26.76 18.21
C ILE A 164 -6.37 -27.08 17.42
N GLN A 165 -5.27 -26.40 17.73
CA GLN A 165 -3.96 -26.71 17.19
C GLN A 165 -2.99 -27.00 18.33
N ARG A 166 -2.30 -28.13 18.27
CA ARG A 166 -1.30 -28.50 19.28
C ARG A 166 0.08 -28.02 18.87
N ARG A 167 0.77 -27.32 19.79
CA ARG A 167 2.22 -27.13 19.71
C ARG A 167 2.92 -28.24 20.50
N ARG A 168 3.97 -28.81 19.91
CA ARG A 168 4.92 -29.68 20.61
C ARG A 168 6.18 -28.84 20.77
N GLU A 169 6.53 -28.56 22.02
CA GLU A 169 7.85 -28.05 22.41
C GLU A 169 8.73 -29.23 22.83
#